data_AF-A0A973A8E6-F1
#
_entry.id   AF-A0A973A8E6-F1
#
_cell.length_a   1.000
_cell.length_b   1.000
_cell.length_c   1.000
_cell.angle_alpha   90.00
_cell.angle_beta   90.00
_cell.angle_gamma   90.00
#
_symmetry.space_group_name_H-M   'P 1'
#
loop_
_entity.id
_entity.type
_entity.pdbx_description
1 polymer ?
#
loop_
_entity_poly.entity_id
_entity_poly.type
_entity_poly.pdbx_seq_one_letter_code
_entity_poly.pdbx_strand_id
1 'polypeptide(L)' 'MACLAEHAAVFTSNAQHGEQIAANQLNAGACFVNSLVKSDPRLPFGGIKESGYGRELSQLGIREFVNAKTVYVA' A
#
# COMPACT_ATOMS: atom_id res chain seq x y z
N MET A 1 -19.93 3.55 -0.60
CA MET A 1 -18.90 3.58 0.47
C MET A 1 -17.61 4.12 -0.13
N ALA A 2 -17.46 5.44 -0.15
CA ALA A 2 -16.27 6.10 -0.68
C ALA A 2 -15.12 5.87 0.34
N CYS A 3 -14.25 4.92 0.01
CA CYS A 3 -13.14 4.52 0.87
C CYS A 3 -11.98 5.51 0.69
N LEU A 4 -11.81 6.41 1.67
CA LEU A 4 -10.67 7.33 1.82
C LEU A 4 -9.54 6.66 2.63
N ALA A 5 -9.34 5.35 2.46
CA ALA A 5 -8.46 4.59 3.35
C ALA A 5 -7.00 4.62 2.85
N GLU A 6 -6.16 5.32 3.62
CA GLU A 6 -4.70 5.15 3.63
C GLU A 6 -4.33 3.66 3.78
N HIS A 7 -4.85 3.03 4.84
CA HIS A 7 -4.58 1.63 5.18
C HIS A 7 -5.83 0.96 5.74
N ALA A 8 -5.89 -0.36 5.68
CA ALA A 8 -6.96 -1.15 6.29
C ALA A 8 -6.44 -2.40 6.99
N ALA A 9 -7.17 -2.87 8.00
CA ALA A 9 -6.88 -4.13 8.68
C ALA A 9 -8.15 -4.97 8.77
N VAL A 10 -8.02 -6.29 8.60
CA VAL A 10 -9.08 -7.27 8.79
C VAL A 10 -8.66 -8.28 9.85
N PHE A 11 -9.55 -8.51 10.82
CA PHE A 11 -9.35 -9.49 11.89
C PHE A 11 -10.35 -10.62 11.73
N THR A 12 -9.85 -11.84 11.63
CA THR A 12 -10.68 -13.04 11.40
C THR A 12 -9.96 -14.29 11.90
N SER A 13 -10.72 -15.28 12.36
CA SER A 13 -10.19 -16.60 12.70
C SER A 13 -9.80 -17.43 11.48
N ASN A 14 -10.28 -17.09 10.28
CA ASN A 14 -9.92 -17.74 9.02
C ASN A 14 -8.97 -16.83 8.21
N ALA A 15 -7.67 -17.09 8.29
CA ALA A 15 -6.64 -16.28 7.63
C ALA A 15 -6.80 -16.22 6.11
N GLN A 16 -7.19 -17.32 5.46
CA GLN A 16 -7.41 -17.37 4.02
C GLN A 16 -8.57 -16.46 3.62
N HIS A 17 -9.65 -16.44 4.41
CA HIS A 17 -10.76 -15.52 4.18
C HIS A 17 -10.33 -14.05 4.37
N GLY A 18 -9.52 -13.77 5.39
CA GLY A 18 -8.95 -12.45 5.62
C GLY A 18 -8.09 -11.96 4.45
N GLU A 19 -7.26 -12.83 3.90
CA GLU A 19 -6.46 -12.55 2.70
C GLU A 19 -7.34 -12.22 1.49
N GLN A 20 -8.41 -12.99 1.26
CA GLN A 20 -9.35 -12.73 0.17
C GLN A 20 -10.05 -11.36 0.32
N ILE A 21 -10.43 -10.99 1.54
CA ILE A 21 -10.99 -9.66 1.82
C ILE A 21 -9.94 -8.57 1.54
N ALA A 22 -8.73 -8.74 2.08
CA ALA A 22 -7.64 -7.79 1.97
C ALA A 22 -7.23 -7.53 0.51
N ALA A 23 -7.19 -8.58 -0.31
CA ALA A 23 -6.77 -8.50 -1.71
C ALA A 23 -7.87 -7.97 -2.64
N ASN A 24 -9.12 -8.37 -2.43
CA ASN A 24 -10.16 -8.22 -3.45
C ASN A 24 -11.30 -7.26 -3.07
N GLN A 25 -11.47 -6.94 -1.78
CA GLN A 25 -12.63 -6.16 -1.31
C GLN A 25 -12.23 -4.83 -0.70
N LEU A 26 -11.08 -4.77 -0.02
CA LEU A 26 -10.58 -3.55 0.59
C LEU A 26 -9.94 -2.63 -0.46
N ASN A 27 -10.41 -1.39 -0.49
CA ASN A 27 -9.84 -0.33 -1.32
C ASN A 27 -8.92 0.54 -0.45
N ALA A 28 -7.68 0.10 -0.22
CA ALA A 28 -6.72 0.81 0.61
C ALA A 28 -5.30 0.73 0.01
N GLY A 29 -4.42 1.63 0.46
CA GLY A 29 -3.03 1.65 0.04
C GLY A 29 -2.23 0.44 0.50
N ALA A 30 -2.47 -0.04 1.72
CA ALA A 30 -2.00 -1.34 2.19
C ALA A 30 -3.03 -2.00 3.12
N CYS A 31 -3.08 -3.33 3.09
CA CYS A 31 -4.00 -4.14 3.87
C CYS A 31 -3.25 -5.09 4.79
N PHE A 32 -3.73 -5.24 6.02
CA PHE A 32 -3.14 -6.10 7.04
C PHE A 32 -4.15 -7.15 7.50
N VAL A 33 -3.75 -8.41 7.59
CA VAL A 33 -4.60 -9.51 8.08
C VAL A 33 -4.13 -9.93 9.46
N ASN A 34 -5.03 -9.94 10.45
CA ASN A 34 -4.74 -10.31 11.83
C ASN A 34 -3.57 -9.54 12.45
N SER A 35 -3.37 -8.30 12.00
CA SER A 35 -2.36 -7.37 12.50
C SER A 35 -2.93 -5.97 12.42
N LEU A 36 -2.54 -5.13 13.38
CA LEU A 36 -2.74 -3.69 13.26
C LEU A 36 -1.92 -3.15 12.08
N VAL A 37 -2.39 -2.03 11.51
CA VAL A 37 -1.62 -1.24 10.56
C VAL A 37 -0.30 -0.85 11.22
N LYS A 38 0.80 -1.08 10.51
CA LYS A 38 2.14 -0.76 10.99
C LYS A 38 2.99 -0.20 9.86
N SER A 39 3.86 0.74 10.19
CA SER A 39 4.88 1.23 9.27
C SER A 39 6.13 0.36 9.40
N ASP A 40 6.51 -0.32 8.32
CA ASP A 40 7.77 -1.06 8.21
C ASP A 40 8.59 -0.37 7.11
N PRO A 41 9.84 0.06 7.36
CA PRO A 41 10.65 0.78 6.37
C PRO A 41 10.90 -0.03 5.09
N ARG A 42 10.68 -1.34 5.12
CA ARG A 42 10.85 -2.24 3.96
C ARG A 42 9.59 -2.35 3.11
N LEU A 43 8.42 -1.96 3.62
CA LEU A 43 7.14 -2.05 2.91
C LEU A 43 6.70 -0.66 2.43
N PRO A 44 6.13 -0.55 1.22
CA PRO A 44 5.62 0.73 0.73
C PRO A 44 4.42 1.17 1.57
N PHE A 45 4.34 2.47 1.84
CA PHE A 45 3.28 3.11 2.63
C PHE A 45 2.60 4.20 1.79
N GLY A 46 1.33 4.50 2.07
CA GLY A 46 0.58 5.59 1.45
C GLY A 46 -0.71 5.12 0.80
N GLY A 47 -1.71 6.01 0.75
CA GLY A 47 -3.07 5.71 0.33
C GLY A 47 -3.34 5.67 -1.17
N ILE A 48 -4.64 5.63 -1.47
CA ILE A 48 -5.19 5.71 -2.83
C ILE A 48 -6.41 6.63 -2.84
N LYS A 49 -6.84 7.07 -4.03
CA LYS A 49 -8.01 7.96 -4.23
C LYS A 49 -7.77 9.32 -3.57
N GLU A 50 -8.75 9.82 -2.81
CA GLU A 50 -8.65 11.11 -2.11
C GLU A 50 -7.61 11.10 -0.97
N SER A 51 -7.16 9.92 -0.52
CA SER A 51 -6.04 9.83 0.43
C SER A 51 -4.71 10.22 -0.22
N GLY A 52 -4.65 10.24 -1.56
CA GLY A 52 -3.49 10.65 -2.32
C GLY A 52 -2.98 9.59 -3.28
N TYR A 53 -1.78 9.84 -3.79
CA TYR A 53 -1.02 9.00 -4.70
C TYR A 53 0.47 9.10 -4.37
N GLY A 54 1.27 8.20 -4.95
CA GLY A 54 2.67 8.01 -4.57
C GLY A 54 2.83 7.04 -3.42
N ARG A 55 4.07 6.65 -3.13
CA ARG A 55 4.40 5.78 -1.99
C ARG A 55 5.54 6.39 -1.19
N GLU A 56 5.53 6.13 0.09
CA GLU A 56 6.64 6.40 1.01
C GLU A 56 7.25 5.08 1.49
N LEU A 57 8.42 5.15 2.13
CA LEU A 57 9.20 4.00 2.60
C LEU A 57 9.59 3.02 1.47
N SER A 58 10.34 1.96 1.80
CA SER A 58 10.81 0.95 0.84
C SER A 58 11.61 1.53 -0.35
N GLN A 59 11.86 0.67 -1.35
CA GLN A 59 12.45 1.10 -2.61
C GLN A 59 11.51 2.01 -3.42
N LEU A 60 10.18 1.90 -3.25
CA LEU A 60 9.24 2.75 -3.99
C LEU A 60 9.31 4.19 -3.48
N GLY A 61 9.36 4.41 -2.17
CA GLY A 61 9.37 5.76 -1.61
C GLY A 61 10.62 6.54 -1.92
N ILE A 62 11.81 5.92 -1.86
CA ILE A 62 13.04 6.65 -2.25
C ILE A 62 13.01 7.05 -3.73
N ARG A 63 12.30 6.32 -4.59
CA ARG A 63 12.18 6.64 -6.02
C ARG A 63 11.34 7.89 -6.28
N GLU A 64 10.45 8.27 -5.36
CA GLU A 64 9.69 9.53 -5.46
C GLU A 64 10.57 10.78 -5.26
N PHE A 65 11.78 10.61 -4.69
CA PHE A 65 12.71 11.71 -4.38
C PHE A 65 13.98 11.74 -5.25
N VAL A 66 14.03 10.97 -6.34
CA VAL A 66 15.18 10.93 -7.26
C VAL A 66 14.76 11.22 -8.69
N ASN A 67 15.71 11.73 -9.49
CA ASN A 67 15.48 11.99 -10.91
C ASN A 67 15.79 10.73 -11.74
N ALA A 68 14.83 10.27 -12.54
CA ALA A 68 15.07 9.28 -13.57
C ALA A 68 15.64 9.96 -14.84
N LYS A 69 16.76 9.43 -15.36
CA LYS A 69 17.37 9.91 -16.61
C LYS A 69 17.53 8.76 -17.59
N THR A 70 16.92 8.89 -18.76
CA THR A 70 17.09 7.94 -19.87
C THR A 70 18.10 8.49 -20.88
N VAL A 71 19.01 7.64 -21.35
CA VAL A 71 19.94 7.92 -22.46
C VAL A 71 19.80 6.79 -23.46
N TYR A 72 19.53 7.14 -24.72
CA TYR A 72 19.41 6.20 -25.83
C TYR A 72 20.47 6.54 -26.89
N VAL A 73 21.18 5.52 -27.39
CA VAL A 73 22.19 5.64 -28.45
C VAL A 73 21.79 4.68 -29.56
N ALA A 74 21.72 5.20 -30.79
CA ALA A 74 21.33 4.46 -31.99
C ALA A 74 22.55 3.86 -32.70
#